data_AF-A0A392SRC8-F1
#
_entry.id   AF-A0A392SRC8-F1
#
_cell.length_a   1.000
_cell.length_b   1.000
_cell.length_c   1.000
_cell.angle_alpha   90.00
_cell.angle_beta   90.00
_cell.angle_gamma   90.00
#
_symmetry.space_group_name_H-M   'P 1'
#
loop_
_entity.id
_entity.type
_entity.pdbx_description
1 polymer ?
#
loop_
_entity_poly.entity_id
_entity_poly.type
_entity_poly.pdbx_seq_one_letter_code
_entity_poly.pdbx_strand_id
1 'polypeptide(L)' 'MERPEVDDLQFSRLTLLEGGSLIKPFSVEEVKTAVWDCDSYKSPGPDGINFGFIKDFWLEMQADIMRFMSEFH' A
#
# COMPACT_ATOMS: atom_id res chain seq x y z
N MET A 1 -25.33 -12.40 28.68
CA MET A 1 -24.54 -11.16 28.65
C MET A 1 -24.88 -10.46 27.35
N GLU A 2 -25.41 -9.25 27.42
CA GLU A 2 -25.60 -8.40 26.23
C GLU A 2 -24.24 -7.90 25.73
N ARG A 3 -24.08 -7.85 24.42
CA ARG A 3 -22.90 -7.26 23.79
C ARG A 3 -22.95 -5.76 24.06
N PRO A 4 -21.92 -5.15 24.68
CA PRO A 4 -21.92 -3.71 24.89
C PRO A 4 -21.96 -3.00 23.54
N GLU A 5 -22.99 -2.19 23.35
CA GLU A 5 -23.14 -1.31 22.20
C GLU A 5 -22.30 -0.04 22.40
N VAL A 6 -21.79 0.49 21.29
CA VAL A 6 -20.78 1.55 21.27
C VAL A 6 -21.43 2.88 20.85
N ASP A 7 -22.69 3.06 21.22
CA ASP A 7 -23.55 4.11 20.67
C ASP A 7 -23.16 5.53 21.13
N ASP A 8 -22.43 5.65 22.24
CA ASP A 8 -21.93 6.92 22.78
C ASP A 8 -20.54 7.32 22.25
N LEU A 9 -19.91 6.54 21.36
CA LEU A 9 -18.64 6.94 20.76
C LEU A 9 -18.85 7.76 19.49
N GLN A 10 -18.59 9.06 19.59
CA GLN A 10 -18.46 9.94 18.43
C GLN A 10 -17.10 9.69 17.76
N PHE A 11 -17.08 8.86 16.73
CA PHE A 11 -15.88 8.66 15.91
C PHE A 11 -15.67 9.84 14.96
N SER A 12 -14.44 10.33 14.86
CA SER A 12 -14.04 11.26 13.81
C SER A 12 -14.36 10.65 12.44
N ARG A 13 -15.07 11.42 11.60
CA ARG A 13 -15.38 11.03 10.23
C ARG A 13 -14.49 11.78 9.27
N LEU A 14 -14.07 11.09 8.21
CA LEU A 14 -13.42 11.73 7.09
C LEU A 14 -14.40 12.69 6.41
N THR A 15 -13.89 13.85 6.01
CA THR A 15 -14.55 14.72 5.05
C THR A 15 -14.63 14.02 3.69
N LEU A 16 -15.53 14.52 2.82
CA LEU A 16 -15.64 14.02 1.46
C LEU A 16 -14.31 14.10 0.69
N LEU A 17 -13.52 15.16 0.95
CA LEU A 17 -12.21 15.38 0.32
C LEU A 17 -11.17 14.35 0.77
N GLU A 18 -11.13 14.06 2.07
CA GLU A 18 -10.23 13.04 2.62
C GLU A 18 -10.62 11.65 2.11
N GLY A 19 -11.91 11.30 2.17
CA GLY A 19 -12.42 10.04 1.62
C GLY A 19 -12.11 9.88 0.13
N GLY A 20 -12.32 10.93 -0.65
CA GLY A 20 -11.98 10.95 -2.08
C GLY A 20 -10.48 10.85 -2.36
N SER A 21 -9.62 11.20 -1.40
CA SER A 21 -8.17 11.05 -1.55
C SER A 21 -7.67 9.64 -1.27
N LEU A 22 -8.40 8.86 -0.46
CA LEU A 22 -8.04 7.46 -0.15
C LEU A 22 -8.33 6.48 -1.31
N ILE A 23 -9.19 6.87 -2.24
CA ILE A 23 -9.60 6.04 -3.40
C ILE A 23 -8.93 6.48 -4.71
N LYS A 24 -7.88 7.30 -4.63
CA LYS A 24 -7.15 7.72 -5.84
C LYS A 24 -6.26 6.58 -6.33
N PRO A 25 -6.06 6.44 -7.65
CA PRO A 25 -5.06 5.51 -8.17
C PRO A 25 -3.68 5.83 -7.60
N PHE A 26 -2.89 4.78 -7.36
CA PHE A 26 -1.53 4.90 -6.86
C PHE A 26 -0.64 5.61 -7.87
N SER A 27 0.20 6.53 -7.37
CA SER A 27 1.24 7.15 -8.20
C SER A 27 2.52 6.30 -8.21
N VAL A 28 3.36 6.49 -9.25
CA VAL A 28 4.66 5.81 -9.32
C VAL A 28 5.53 6.18 -8.13
N GLU A 29 5.51 7.45 -7.75
CA GLU A 29 6.27 8.00 -6.63
C GLU A 29 5.82 7.41 -5.30
N GLU A 30 4.51 7.24 -5.09
CA GLU A 30 3.95 6.62 -3.89
C GLU A 30 4.38 5.15 -3.77
N VAL A 31 4.21 4.37 -4.84
CA VAL A 31 4.61 2.95 -4.86
C VAL A 31 6.11 2.81 -4.65
N LYS A 32 6.91 3.64 -5.34
CA LYS A 32 8.36 3.64 -5.18
C LYS A 32 8.79 4.00 -3.76
N THR A 33 8.16 5.00 -3.14
CA THR A 33 8.45 5.41 -1.76
C THR A 33 8.17 4.25 -0.81
N ALA A 34 7.01 3.59 -0.93
CA ALA A 34 6.67 2.44 -0.12
C ALA A 34 7.67 1.28 -0.28
N VAL A 35 8.15 1.02 -1.51
CA VAL A 35 9.21 0.04 -1.77
C VAL A 35 10.53 0.43 -1.10
N TRP A 36 10.90 1.72 -1.13
CA TRP A 36 12.15 2.20 -0.53
C TRP A 36 12.14 2.20 0.99
N ASP A 37 10.98 2.47 1.61
CA ASP A 37 10.78 2.42 3.05
C ASP A 37 10.88 0.99 3.62
N CYS A 38 10.70 -0.04 2.79
CA CYS A 38 10.91 -1.43 3.19
C CYS A 38 12.41 -1.77 3.32
N ASP A 39 12.80 -2.53 4.33
CA ASP A 39 14.19 -3.00 4.43
C ASP A 39 14.53 -4.02 3.33
N SER A 40 15.68 -3.84 2.69
CA SER A 40 16.10 -4.64 1.52
C SER A 40 16.28 -6.13 1.84
N TYR A 41 16.61 -6.47 3.08
CA TYR A 41 16.92 -7.82 3.54
C TYR A 41 15.82 -8.42 4.42
N LYS A 42 14.60 -7.88 4.36
CA LYS A 42 13.43 -8.55 4.93
C LYS A 42 13.32 -9.98 4.43
N SER A 43 12.74 -10.84 5.27
CA SER A 43 12.53 -12.26 4.96
C SER A 43 11.89 -12.39 3.57
N PRO A 44 12.49 -13.18 2.68
CA PRO A 44 11.96 -13.35 1.33
C PRO A 44 10.64 -14.12 1.36
N GLY A 45 9.85 -13.96 0.30
CA GLY A 45 8.69 -14.81 0.06
C GLY A 45 9.09 -16.27 -0.26
N PRO A 46 8.11 -17.14 -0.52
CA PRO A 46 8.37 -18.51 -0.99
C PRO A 46 9.15 -18.57 -2.31
N ASP A 47 9.19 -17.47 -3.05
CA ASP A 47 9.95 -17.27 -4.29
C ASP A 47 11.44 -16.94 -4.06
N GLY A 48 11.84 -16.67 -2.81
CA GLY A 48 13.20 -16.26 -2.48
C GLY A 48 13.52 -14.79 -2.81
N ILE A 49 12.53 -14.00 -3.23
CA ILE A 49 12.72 -12.59 -3.63
C ILE A 49 12.45 -11.69 -2.42
N ASN A 50 13.29 -10.66 -2.26
CA ASN A 50 13.12 -9.61 -1.25
C ASN A 50 13.03 -8.22 -1.91
N PHE A 51 12.82 -7.19 -1.09
CA PHE A 51 12.75 -5.81 -1.58
C PHE A 51 14.06 -5.31 -2.19
N GLY A 52 15.21 -5.86 -1.81
CA GLY A 52 16.49 -5.55 -2.43
C GLY A 52 16.47 -5.81 -3.94
N PHE A 53 15.98 -6.97 -4.35
CA PHE A 53 15.81 -7.29 -5.78
C PHE A 53 14.91 -6.28 -6.51
N ILE A 54 13.75 -5.94 -5.94
CA ILE A 54 12.83 -4.97 -6.55
C ILE A 54 13.47 -3.58 -6.67
N LYS A 55 14.27 -3.17 -5.68
CA LYS A 55 15.00 -1.89 -5.72
C LYS A 55 16.08 -1.89 -6.79
N ASP A 56 16.85 -2.97 -6.89
CA ASP A 56 17.96 -3.11 -7.83
C ASP A 56 17.47 -3.11 -9.29
N PHE A 57 16.30 -3.71 -9.55
CA PHE A 57 15.69 -3.84 -10.88
C PHE A 57 14.46 -2.93 -11.08
N TRP A 58 14.36 -1.82 -10.33
CA TRP A 58 13.20 -0.95 -10.39
C TRP A 58 12.93 -0.41 -11.80
N LEU A 59 13.96 -0.04 -12.56
CA LEU A 59 13.80 0.53 -13.90
C LEU A 59 13.18 -0.46 -14.88
N GLU A 60 13.50 -1.75 -14.71
CA GLU A 60 13.00 -2.86 -15.51
C GLU A 60 11.60 -3.28 -15.08
N MET A 61 11.31 -3.27 -13.77
CA MET A 61 10.08 -3.85 -13.22
C MET A 61 8.95 -2.82 -12.98
N GLN A 62 9.26 -1.52 -12.89
CA GLN A 62 8.25 -0.53 -12.48
C GLN A 62 7.00 -0.52 -13.36
N ALA A 63 7.13 -0.79 -14.66
CA ALA A 63 5.99 -0.80 -15.58
C ALA A 63 5.01 -1.94 -15.25
N ASP A 64 5.53 -3.14 -15.00
CA ASP A 64 4.73 -4.31 -14.64
C ASP A 64 4.14 -4.18 -13.23
N ILE A 65 4.92 -3.64 -12.28
CA ILE A 65 4.45 -3.36 -10.91
C ILE A 65 3.29 -2.36 -10.97
N MET A 66 3.42 -1.25 -11.70
CA MET A 66 2.36 -0.24 -11.80
C MET A 66 1.12 -0.78 -12.51
N ARG A 67 1.29 -1.64 -13.51
CA ARG A 67 0.17 -2.34 -14.14
C ARG A 67 -0.58 -3.19 -13.12
N PHE A 68 0.12 -4.00 -12.33
CA PHE A 68 -0.49 -4.81 -11.28
C PHE A 68 -1.22 -3.94 -10.25
N MET A 69 -0.62 -2.84 -9.79
CA MET A 69 -1.25 -1.91 -8.85
C MET A 69 -2.51 -1.26 -9.41
N SER A 70 -2.57 -1.04 -10.72
CA SER A 70 -3.76 -0.52 -11.40
C SER A 70 -4.89 -1.55 -11.52
N GLU A 71 -4.56 -2.84 -11.64
CA GLU A 71 -5.53 -3.93 -11.71
C GLU A 71 -6.05 -4.33 -10.31
N PHE A 72 -5.28 -4.08 -9.26
CA PHE A 72 -5.67 -4.35 -7.87
C PHE A 72 -6.71 -3.36 -7.33
N HIS A 73 -6.69 -2.11 -7.82
CA HIS A 73 -7.57 -1.02 -7.40
C HIS A 73 -8.99 -1.21 -7.95
#